data_AF-A0A3D1GU72-F1
#
_entry.id   AF-A0A3D1GU72-F1
#
_cell.length_a   1.000
_cell.length_b   1.000
_cell.length_c   1.000
_cell.angle_alpha   90.00
_cell.angle_beta   90.00
_cell.angle_gamma   90.00
#
_symmetry.space_group_name_H-M   'P 1'
#
loop_
_entity.id
_entity.type
_entity.pdbx_description
1 polymer ?
#
loop_
_entity_poly.entity_id
_entity_poly.type
_entity_poly.pdbx_seq_one_letter_code
_entity_poly.pdbx_strand_id
1 'polypeptide(L)'
;TRVKVVKNKVAAPFRTVEFDIMYGEGISKTGELLDLGVAAGLVEKSGAWFSYGTQRIGQGRENAKNFMRENPDIANELETAIRANAGLVQEQMMDASIANDEEADA
;
A
#
# COMPACT_ATOMS: atom_id res chain seq x y z
N THR A 1 10.89 -4.66 -3.98
CA THR A 1 11.31 -4.18 -5.32
C THR A 1 10.79 -2.78 -5.53
N ARG A 2 11.62 -1.86 -6.04
CA ARG A 2 11.25 -0.46 -6.30
C ARG A 2 11.15 -0.21 -7.80
N VAL A 3 10.10 0.48 -8.25
CA VAL A 3 9.89 0.84 -9.66
C VAL A 3 9.63 2.34 -9.76
N LYS A 4 10.39 3.04 -10.61
CA LYS A 4 10.20 4.47 -10.92
C LYS A 4 9.67 4.63 -12.35
N VAL A 5 8.57 5.36 -12.50
CA VAL A 5 7.92 5.62 -13.80
C VAL A 5 8.62 6.79 -14.48
N VAL A 6 9.71 6.52 -15.19
CA VAL A 6 10.54 7.57 -15.82
C VAL A 6 9.85 8.33 -16.96
N LYS A 7 8.79 7.78 -17.56
CA LYS A 7 8.03 8.43 -18.61
C LYS A 7 6.56 8.02 -18.55
N ASN A 8 5.69 9.00 -18.35
CA ASN A 8 4.24 8.82 -18.38
C ASN A 8 3.62 9.90 -19.25
N LYS A 9 2.81 9.50 -20.25
CA LYS A 9 2.10 10.44 -21.15
C LYS A 9 0.62 10.62 -20.79
N VAL A 10 0.12 9.86 -19.81
CA VAL A 10 -1.30 9.83 -19.44
C VAL A 10 -1.54 10.48 -18.08
N ALA A 11 -0.57 10.42 -17.17
CA ALA A 11 -0.60 11.08 -15.87
C ALA A 11 0.80 11.59 -15.50
N ALA A 12 0.95 12.12 -14.27
CA ALA A 12 2.23 12.65 -13.82
C ALA A 12 3.36 11.61 -13.92
N PRO A 13 4.53 11.97 -14.49
CA PRO A 13 5.70 11.12 -14.57
C PRO A 13 6.47 11.09 -13.23
N PHE A 14 7.53 10.29 -13.18
CA PHE A 14 8.52 10.16 -12.10
C PHE A 14 8.01 9.62 -10.77
N ARG A 15 6.81 9.04 -10.75
CA ARG A 15 6.26 8.35 -9.57
C ARG A 15 7.07 7.10 -9.25
N THR A 16 7.36 6.90 -7.97
CA THR A 16 8.04 5.72 -7.45
C THR A 16 7.05 4.87 -6.66
N VAL A 17 7.08 3.55 -6.85
CA VAL A 17 6.30 2.60 -6.06
C VAL A 17 7.21 1.48 -5.56
N GLU A 18 6.91 0.98 -4.37
CA GLU A 18 7.58 -0.17 -3.78
C GLU A 18 6.57 -1.28 -3.55
N PHE A 19 6.95 -2.50 -3.95
CA PHE A 19 6.14 -3.69 -3.70
C PHE A 19 7.03 -4.92 -3.51
N ASP A 20 6.48 -5.90 -2.81
CA ASP A 20 7.14 -7.17 -2.55
C ASP A 20 6.86 -8.17 -3.68
N ILE A 21 7.91 -8.89 -4.09
CA ILE A 21 7.80 -10.01 -5.03
C ILE A 21 8.08 -11.30 -4.26
N MET A 22 7.07 -12.15 -4.11
CA MET A 22 7.15 -13.45 -3.47
C MET A 22 7.62 -14.51 -4.46
N TYR A 23 8.58 -15.34 -4.06
CA TYR A 23 9.06 -16.43 -4.91
C TYR A 23 7.96 -17.47 -5.16
N GLY A 24 7.66 -17.76 -6.42
CA GLY A 24 6.64 -18.73 -6.82
C GLY A 24 5.20 -18.20 -6.87
N GLU A 25 4.90 -17.07 -6.23
CA GLU A 25 3.55 -16.44 -6.24
C GLU A 25 3.51 -15.13 -7.04
N GLY A 26 4.67 -14.46 -7.20
CA GLY A 26 4.77 -13.21 -7.96
C GLY A 26 4.54 -11.98 -7.09
N ILE A 27 3.91 -10.94 -7.66
CA ILE A 27 3.69 -9.65 -6.98
C ILE A 27 2.67 -9.83 -5.85
N SER A 28 3.01 -9.43 -4.63
CA SER A 28 2.13 -9.57 -3.47
C SER A 28 1.08 -8.44 -3.41
N LYS A 29 -0.05 -8.65 -4.10
CA LYS A 29 -1.18 -7.69 -4.07
C LYS A 29 -1.72 -7.44 -2.67
N THR A 30 -1.80 -8.47 -1.82
CA THR A 30 -2.31 -8.36 -0.44
C THR A 30 -1.37 -7.56 0.46
N GLY A 31 -0.06 -7.65 0.25
CA GLY A 31 0.91 -6.82 0.97
C GLY A 31 0.76 -5.34 0.64
N GLU A 32 0.62 -5.03 -0.64
CA GLU A 32 0.45 -3.65 -1.11
C GLU A 32 -0.89 -3.04 -0.65
N LEU A 33 -1.97 -3.82 -0.65
CA LEU A 33 -3.26 -3.39 -0.10
C LEU A 33 -3.18 -2.99 1.37
N LEU A 34 -2.41 -3.74 2.18
CA LEU A 34 -2.23 -3.42 3.58
C LEU A 34 -1.45 -2.12 3.77
N ASP A 35 -0.37 -1.93 3.02
CA ASP A 35 0.47 -0.73 3.10
C ASP A 35 -0.29 0.52 2.65
N LEU A 36 -0.99 0.42 1.52
CA LEU A 36 -1.86 1.49 1.03
C LEU A 36 -3.02 1.76 1.98
N GLY A 37 -3.58 0.73 2.61
CA GLY A 37 -4.65 0.87 3.59
C GLY A 37 -4.19 1.61 4.85
N VAL A 38 -2.96 1.35 5.32
CA VAL A 38 -2.37 2.07 6.45
C VAL A 38 -2.04 3.51 6.06
N ALA A 39 -1.45 3.73 4.87
CA ALA A 39 -1.15 5.07 4.38
C ALA A 39 -2.41 5.92 4.19
N ALA A 40 -3.50 5.32 3.69
CA ALA A 40 -4.79 5.98 3.53
C ALA A 40 -5.55 6.19 4.86
N GLY A 41 -5.05 5.67 6.00
CA GLY A 41 -5.72 5.72 7.28
C GLY A 41 -6.98 4.85 7.39
N LEU A 42 -7.19 3.93 6.45
CA LEU A 42 -8.31 2.97 6.45
C LEU A 42 -8.02 1.75 7.34
N VAL A 43 -6.74 1.39 7.45
CA VAL A 43 -6.24 0.32 8.33
C VAL A 43 -5.49 0.94 9.49
N GLU A 44 -5.93 0.64 10.70
CA GLU A 44 -5.26 1.09 11.92
C GLU A 44 -4.16 0.10 12.32
N LYS A 45 -2.97 0.63 12.57
CA LYS A 45 -1.83 -0.13 13.09
C LYS A 45 -1.60 0.20 14.57
N SER A 46 -2.09 -0.66 15.46
CA SER A 46 -1.83 -0.57 16.90
C SER A 46 -0.61 -1.42 17.27
N GLY A 47 0.58 -0.86 17.12
CA GLY A 47 1.85 -1.56 17.36
C GLY A 47 2.08 -2.67 16.34
N ALA A 48 1.99 -3.93 16.79
CA ALA A 48 2.09 -5.10 15.92
C ALA A 48 0.74 -5.58 15.38
N TRP A 49 -0.38 -4.99 15.80
CA TRP A 49 -1.73 -5.39 15.38
C TRP A 49 -2.25 -4.51 14.25
N PHE A 50 -2.90 -5.14 13.27
CA PHE A 50 -3.65 -4.48 12.21
C PHE A 50 -5.16 -4.67 12.44
N SER A 51 -5.90 -3.59 12.29
CA SER A 51 -7.36 -3.56 12.39
C SER A 51 -7.94 -2.80 11.19
N TYR A 52 -9.06 -3.28 10.67
CA TYR A 52 -9.83 -2.60 9.64
C TYR A 52 -11.22 -2.31 10.19
N GLY A 53 -11.55 -1.02 10.35
CA GLY A 53 -12.75 -0.59 11.08
C GLY A 53 -12.80 -1.20 12.48
N THR A 54 -13.83 -2.00 12.76
CA THR A 54 -14.03 -2.67 14.05
C THR A 54 -13.42 -4.09 14.11
N GLN A 55 -12.95 -4.63 12.97
CA GLN A 55 -12.45 -5.99 12.88
C GLN A 55 -10.93 -6.04 13.00
N ARG A 56 -10.43 -6.95 13.85
CA ARG A 56 -8.99 -7.24 13.93
C ARG A 56 -8.59 -8.16 12.78
N ILE A 57 -7.67 -7.69 11.96
CA ILE A 57 -7.11 -8.45 10.83
C ILE A 57 -6.10 -9.48 11.34
N GLY A 58 -5.18 -9.06 12.21
CA GLY A 58 -4.16 -9.96 12.76
C GLY A 58 -2.93 -9.26 13.29
N GLN A 59 -2.06 -10.04 13.92
CA GLN A 59 -0.78 -9.58 14.43
C GLN A 59 0.32 -9.78 13.38
N GLY A 60 0.97 -8.71 12.97
CA GLY A 60 2.07 -8.72 12.01
C GLY A 60 1.62 -8.76 10.55
N ARG A 61 2.54 -8.39 9.67
CA ARG A 61 2.31 -8.23 8.23
C ARG A 61 1.94 -9.55 7.55
N GLU A 62 2.61 -10.64 7.89
CA GLU A 62 2.36 -11.96 7.28
C GLU A 62 0.95 -12.49 7.59
N ASN A 63 0.52 -12.39 8.86
CA ASN A 63 -0.82 -12.84 9.24
C ASN A 63 -1.90 -11.95 8.61
N ALA A 64 -1.65 -10.65 8.49
CA ALA A 64 -2.58 -9.75 7.81
C ALA A 64 -2.71 -10.06 6.31
N LYS A 65 -1.60 -10.39 5.64
CA LYS A 65 -1.63 -10.87 4.24
C LYS A 65 -2.41 -12.17 4.09
N ASN A 66 -2.23 -13.11 5.01
CA ASN A 66 -2.96 -14.38 4.97
C ASN A 66 -4.47 -14.17 5.21
N PHE A 67 -4.83 -13.34 6.19
CA PHE A 67 -6.21 -12.98 6.45
C PHE A 67 -6.89 -12.37 5.21
N MET A 68 -6.22 -11.45 4.50
CA MET A 68 -6.76 -10.87 3.26
C MET A 68 -6.85 -11.87 2.11
N ARG A 69 -5.95 -12.87 2.07
CA ARG A 69 -6.03 -13.96 1.07
C ARG A 69 -7.20 -14.90 1.34
N GLU A 70 -7.49 -15.17 2.62
CA GLU A 70 -8.60 -16.02 3.05
C GLU A 70 -9.96 -15.30 2.97
N ASN A 71 -9.97 -13.97 3.09
CA ASN A 71 -11.18 -13.15 3.06
C ASN A 71 -11.14 -12.16 1.87
N PRO A 72 -11.36 -12.64 0.64
CA PRO A 72 -11.28 -11.81 -0.57
C PRO A 72 -12.33 -10.70 -0.60
N ASP A 73 -13.47 -10.88 0.07
CA ASP A 73 -14.52 -9.87 0.13
C ASP A 73 -14.03 -8.60 0.86
N ILE A 74 -13.37 -8.78 1.99
CA ILE A 74 -12.76 -7.68 2.77
C ILE A 74 -11.63 -7.03 1.97
N ALA A 75 -10.81 -7.83 1.28
CA ALA A 75 -9.73 -7.31 0.45
C ALA A 75 -10.25 -6.45 -0.72
N ASN A 76 -11.35 -6.86 -1.36
CA ASN A 76 -11.98 -6.10 -2.44
C ASN A 76 -12.66 -4.82 -1.95
N GLU A 77 -13.30 -4.87 -0.78
CA GLU A 77 -13.87 -3.70 -0.13
C GLU A 77 -12.78 -2.66 0.16
N LEU A 78 -11.69 -3.11 0.80
CA LEU A 78 -10.53 -2.27 1.10
C LEU A 78 -9.90 -1.71 -0.18
N GLU A 79 -9.74 -2.53 -1.23
CA GLU A 79 -9.24 -2.06 -2.52
C GLU A 79 -10.12 -0.95 -3.12
N THR A 80 -11.44 -1.12 -3.05
CA THR A 80 -12.39 -0.13 -3.57
C THR A 80 -12.31 1.16 -2.78
N ALA A 81 -12.23 1.07 -1.44
CA ALA A 81 -12.08 2.22 -0.56
C ALA A 81 -10.74 2.96 -0.80
N ILE A 82 -9.63 2.23 -0.99
CA ILE A 82 -8.32 2.80 -1.32
C ILE A 82 -8.38 3.51 -2.67
N ARG A 83 -8.98 2.90 -3.70
CA ARG A 83 -9.12 3.49 -5.03
C ARG A 83 -10.00 4.74 -5.04
N ALA A 84 -11.06 4.76 -4.25
CA ALA A 84 -11.90 5.94 -4.07
C ALA A 84 -11.13 7.09 -3.40
N ASN A 85 -10.28 6.77 -2.42
CA ASN A 85 -9.42 7.73 -1.73
C ASN A 85 -8.09 8.00 -2.48
N ALA A 86 -7.88 7.42 -3.67
CA ALA A 86 -6.61 7.47 -4.37
C ALA A 86 -6.16 8.90 -4.71
N GLY A 87 -7.08 9.86 -4.81
CA GLY A 87 -6.73 11.27 -4.95
C GLY A 87 -6.03 11.87 -3.72
N LEU A 88 -6.46 11.48 -2.51
CA LEU A 88 -5.84 11.89 -1.24
C LEU A 88 -4.54 11.12 -0.97
N VAL A 89 -4.54 9.83 -1.30
CA VAL A 89 -3.33 8.98 -1.21
C VAL A 89 -2.27 9.47 -2.21
N GLN A 90 -2.67 9.96 -3.38
CA GLN A 90 -1.76 10.56 -4.37
C GLN A 90 -0.99 11.75 -3.81
N GLU A 91 -1.66 12.66 -3.10
CA GLU A 91 -1.01 13.84 -2.53
C GLU A 91 -0.01 13.45 -1.43
N GLN A 92 -0.43 12.56 -0.51
CA GLN A 92 0.42 12.12 0.61
C GLN A 92 1.64 11.30 0.18
N MET A 93 1.49 10.46 -0.85
CA MET A 93 2.61 9.69 -1.39
C MET A 93 3.58 10.54 -2.22
N MET A 94 3.09 11.60 -2.88
CA MET A 94 3.95 12.53 -3.60
C MET A 94 4.84 13.32 -2.65
N ASP A 95 4.28 13.87 -1.57
CA ASP A 95 5.01 14.66 -0.56
C ASP A 95 6.15 13.84 0.08
N ALA A 96 5.85 12.60 0.50
CA ALA A 96 6.83 11.69 1.09
C ALA A 96 7.93 11.22 0.11
N SER A 97 7.62 11.14 -1.19
CA SER A 97 8.60 10.72 -2.21
C SER A 97 9.55 11.85 -2.62
N ILE A 98 9.09 13.11 -2.63
CA ILE A 98 9.93 14.27 -2.91
C ILE A 98 10.93 14.47 -1.76
N ALA A 99 10.48 14.33 -0.51
CA ALA A 99 11.34 14.43 0.66
C ALA A 99 12.48 13.38 0.69
N ASN A 100 12.22 12.15 0.22
CA ASN A 100 13.24 11.09 0.19
C ASN A 100 14.20 11.18 -1.01
N ASP A 101 13.77 11.74 -2.15
CA ASP A 101 14.66 11.93 -3.31
C ASP A 101 15.64 13.10 -3.07
N GLU A 102 15.34 14.09 -2.21
CA GLU A 102 16.27 15.19 -1.86
C GLU A 102 17.42 14.77 -0.92
N GLU A 103 17.22 13.78 -0.03
CA GLU A 103 18.27 13.27 0.86
C GLU A 103 19.24 12.29 0.19
N ALA A 104 18.87 11.71 -0.96
CA ALA A 104 19.67 10.68 -1.64
C ALA A 104 20.76 11.23 -2.58
N ASP A 105 20.76 12.55 -2.86
CA ASP A 105 21.72 13.24 -3.74
C ASP A 105 22.72 14.13 -2.95
N ALA A 106 22.78 14.00 -1.61
CA ALA A 106 23.70 14.73 -0.72
C ALA A 106 24.88 13.88 -0.22
#